data_AF-A0A6B3N4D0-F1
#
_entry.id   AF-A0A6B3N4D0-F1
#
_cell.length_a   1.000
_cell.length_b   1.000
_cell.length_c   1.000
_cell.angle_alpha   90.00
_cell.angle_beta   90.00
_cell.angle_gamma   90.00
#
_symmetry.space_group_name_H-M   'P 1'
#
loop_
_entity.id
_entity.type
_entity.pdbx_description
1 polymer ?
#
loop_
_entity_poly.entity_id
_entity_poly.type
_entity_poly.pdbx_seq_one_letter_code
_entity_poly.pdbx_strand_id
1 'polypeptide(L)' 'MSETQEATVSLQEVEEVIAGLEQYRERLINDAMKMAKQVKLPKKQVIAQLEQHPEITKIDQALENIRSQ' A
#
# COMPACT_ATOMS: atom_id res chain seq x y z
N MET A 1 7.38 -30.23 -20.67
CA MET A 1 7.76 -29.60 -19.38
C MET A 1 8.61 -28.39 -19.75
N SER A 2 8.09 -27.18 -19.95
CA SER A 2 7.08 -26.50 -19.15
C SER A 2 6.20 -25.66 -20.07
N GLU A 3 4.90 -25.97 -20.09
CA GLU A 3 3.90 -25.02 -20.58
C GLU A 3 4.01 -23.77 -19.73
N THR A 4 4.20 -22.64 -20.40
CA THR A 4 4.05 -21.31 -19.85
C THR A 4 2.65 -21.22 -19.25
N GLN A 5 2.54 -21.37 -17.93
CA GLN A 5 1.37 -20.99 -17.17
C GLN A 5 1.25 -19.47 -17.29
N GLU A 6 0.66 -19.00 -18.40
CA GLU A 6 -0.13 -17.78 -18.38
C GLU A 6 -1.28 -18.06 -17.40
N ALA A 7 -0.99 -17.84 -16.12
CA ALA A 7 -2.02 -17.83 -15.10
C ALA A 7 -3.00 -16.74 -15.53
N THR A 8 -4.19 -17.16 -15.98
CA THR A 8 -5.35 -16.29 -16.06
C THR A 8 -5.63 -15.83 -14.63
N VAL A 9 -4.98 -14.75 -14.21
CA VAL A 9 -5.22 -14.15 -12.91
C VAL A 9 -6.71 -13.80 -12.88
N SER A 10 -7.45 -14.40 -11.97
CA SER A 10 -8.87 -14.11 -11.87
C SER A 10 -9.05 -12.69 -11.35
N LEU A 11 -10.08 -11.98 -11.84
CA LEU A 11 -10.40 -10.64 -11.35
C LEU A 11 -10.54 -10.60 -9.83
N GLN A 12 -11.01 -11.70 -9.23
CA GLN A 12 -11.18 -11.85 -7.80
C GLN A 12 -9.84 -11.90 -7.05
N GLU A 13 -8.84 -12.62 -7.56
CA GLU A 13 -7.48 -12.63 -6.99
C GLU A 13 -6.83 -11.23 -7.08
N VAL A 14 -7.06 -10.51 -8.18
CA VAL A 14 -6.59 -9.12 -8.33
C VAL A 14 -7.22 -8.21 -7.28
N GLU A 15 -8.54 -8.29 -7.10
CA GLU A 15 -9.26 -7.50 -6.09
C GLU A 15 -8.79 -7.82 -4.66
N GLU A 16 -8.57 -9.10 -4.34
CA GLU A 16 -8.05 -9.51 -3.02
C GLU A 16 -6.65 -8.95 -2.75
N VAL A 17 -5.77 -8.96 -3.76
CA VAL A 17 -4.43 -8.37 -3.65
C VAL A 17 -4.50 -6.86 -3.47
N ILE A 18 -5.35 -6.17 -4.25
CA ILE A 18 -5.58 -4.72 -4.10
C ILE A 18 -6.07 -4.42 -2.68
N ALA A 19 -7.09 -5.12 -2.20
CA ALA A 19 -7.66 -4.90 -0.88
C ALA A 19 -6.64 -5.13 0.24
N GLY A 20 -5.82 -6.17 0.14
CA GLY A 20 -4.74 -6.45 1.10
C GLY A 20 -3.67 -5.34 1.13
N LEU A 21 -3.28 -4.83 -0.04
CA LEU A 21 -2.33 -3.73 -0.16
C LEU A 21 -2.89 -2.43 0.43
N GLU A 22 -4.15 -2.09 0.14
CA GLU A 22 -4.81 -0.92 0.70
C GLU A 22 -4.95 -1.00 2.22
N GLN A 23 -5.37 -2.16 2.74
CA GLN A 23 -5.46 -2.39 4.18
C GLN A 23 -4.08 -2.26 4.85
N TYR A 24 -3.03 -2.76 4.21
CA TYR A 24 -1.68 -2.65 4.76
C TYR A 24 -1.21 -1.19 4.78
N ARG A 25 -1.44 -0.44 3.70
CA ARG A 25 -1.15 0.99 3.62
C ARG A 25 -1.89 1.78 4.71
N GLU A 26 -3.16 1.48 4.92
CA GLU A 26 -3.97 2.14 5.94
C GLU A 26 -3.41 1.88 7.35
N ARG A 27 -2.98 0.64 7.64
CA ARG A 27 -2.34 0.29 8.91
C ARG A 27 -1.08 1.10 9.15
N LEU A 28 -0.21 1.25 8.13
CA LEU A 28 1.01 2.06 8.23
C LEU A 28 0.69 3.51 8.57
N ILE A 29 -0.28 4.11 7.89
CA ILE A 29 -0.72 5.48 8.14
C ILE A 29 -1.27 5.62 9.56
N ASN A 30 -2.14 4.69 9.97
CA ASN A 30 -2.76 4.71 11.30
C ASN A 30 -1.72 4.58 12.41
N ASP A 31 -0.73 3.70 12.26
CA ASP A 31 0.31 3.51 13.26
C ASP A 31 1.25 4.72 13.33
N ALA A 32 1.63 5.31 12.20
CA ALA A 32 2.39 6.56 12.17
C ALA A 32 1.63 7.70 12.86
N MET A 33 0.32 7.84 12.61
CA MET A 33 -0.53 8.84 13.26
C MET A 33 -0.65 8.61 14.77
N LYS A 34 -0.74 7.35 15.22
CA LYS A 34 -0.74 7.01 16.66
C LYS A 34 0.58 7.39 17.31
N MET A 35 1.71 7.03 16.71
CA MET A 35 3.03 7.39 17.23
C MET A 35 3.23 8.91 17.26
N ALA A 36 2.84 9.59 16.19
CA ALA A 36 2.89 11.05 16.11
C ALA A 36 2.12 11.72 17.25
N LYS A 37 0.94 11.20 17.59
CA LYS A 37 0.16 11.69 18.72
C LYS A 37 0.88 11.48 20.06
N GLN A 38 1.54 10.33 20.25
CA GLN A 38 2.31 10.04 21.46
C GLN A 38 3.48 11.02 21.65
N VAL A 39 4.19 11.34 20.56
CA VAL A 39 5.34 12.26 20.59
C VAL A 39 4.97 13.73 20.33
N LYS A 40 3.66 14.03 20.24
CA LYS A 40 3.10 15.37 19.95
C LYS A 40 3.65 16.01 18.67
N LEU A 41 3.90 15.20 17.65
CA LEU A 41 4.38 15.70 16.36
C LEU A 41 3.27 16.50 15.65
N PRO A 42 3.58 17.69 15.11
CA PRO A 42 2.63 18.46 14.31
C PRO A 42 2.12 17.66 13.10
N LYS A 43 0.81 17.69 12.86
CA LYS A 43 0.16 16.98 11.74
C LYS A 43 0.83 17.21 10.39
N LYS A 44 1.28 18.44 10.10
CA LYS A 44 1.97 18.79 8.86
C LYS A 44 3.28 17.99 8.66
N GLN A 45 4.03 17.75 9.74
CA GLN A 45 5.26 16.95 9.68
C GLN A 45 4.95 15.46 9.51
N VAL A 46 3.89 14.95 10.15
CA VAL A 46 3.45 13.56 9.96
C VAL A 46 3.05 13.31 8.51
N ILE A 47 2.28 14.23 7.90
CA ILE A 47 1.88 14.12 6.49
C ILE A 47 3.11 14.11 5.58
N ALA A 48 4.07 15.02 5.78
CA ALA A 48 5.30 15.06 4.98
C ALA A 48 6.12 13.75 5.10
N GLN A 49 6.16 13.13 6.29
CA GLN A 49 6.82 11.85 6.50
C GLN A 49 6.07 10.68 5.85
N LEU A 50 4.73 10.70 5.88
CA LEU A 50 3.89 9.70 5.23
C LEU A 50 4.02 9.76 3.70
N GLU A 51 4.04 10.95 3.12
CA GLU A 51 4.25 11.17 1.68
C GLU A 51 5.61 10.65 1.21
N GLN A 52 6.62 10.71 2.08
CA GLN A 52 7.98 10.23 1.79
C GLN A 52 8.23 8.81 2.30
N HIS A 53 7.21 8.12 2.84
CA HIS A 53 7.41 6.81 3.44
C HIS A 53 7.66 5.75 2.35
N PRO A 54 8.86 5.13 2.29
CA PRO A 54 9.26 4.28 1.16
C PRO A 54 8.28 3.12 0.90
N GLU A 55 7.75 2.53 1.97
CA GLU A 55 6.80 1.42 1.84
C GLU A 55 5.43 1.87 1.32
N ILE A 56 4.98 3.09 1.67
CA ILE A 56 3.71 3.63 1.17
C ILE A 56 3.86 3.90 -0.33
N THR A 57 4.98 4.51 -0.74
CA THR A 57 5.29 4.75 -2.15
C THR A 57 5.34 3.46 -2.96
N LYS A 58 5.94 2.39 -2.44
CA LYS A 58 5.97 1.08 -3.11
C LYS A 58 4.57 0.48 -3.26
N ILE A 59 3.74 0.56 -2.21
CA ILE A 59 2.37 0.07 -2.26
C ILE A 59 1.55 0.87 -3.28
N ASP A 60 1.67 2.20 -3.28
CA ASP A 60 0.97 3.07 -4.21
C ASP A 60 1.38 2.76 -5.67
N GLN A 61 2.67 2.54 -5.92
CA GLN A 61 3.15 2.13 -7.25
C GLN A 61 2.64 0.74 -7.65
N ALA A 62 2.61 -0.21 -6.71
CA ALA A 62 2.09 -1.55 -6.98
C ALA A 62 0.59 -1.52 -7.30
N LEU A 63 -0.18 -0.74 -6.55
CA LEU A 63 -1.62 -0.54 -6.79
C LEU A 63 -1.87 0.09 -8.16
N GLU A 64 -1.10 1.11 -8.54
CA GLU A 64 -1.20 1.74 -9.86
C GLU A 64 -0.90 0.73 -10.97
N ASN A 65 0.19 -0.04 -10.83
CA ASN A 65 0.57 -1.05 -11.81
C ASN A 65 -0.50 -2.13 -11.96
N ILE A 66 -1.12 -2.58 -10.86
CA ILE A 66 -2.18 -3.58 -10.89
C ILE A 66 -3.45 -3.03 -11.55
N ARG A 67 -3.81 -1.76 -11.27
CA ARG A 67 -5.01 -1.12 -11.84
C ARG A 67 -4.86 -0.72 -13.30
N SER A 68 -3.63 -0.58 -13.77
CA SER A 68 -3.30 -0.23 -15.16
C SER A 68 -3.23 -1.44 -16.11
N GLN A 69 -3.37 -2.66 -15.59
CA GLN A 69 -3.47 -3.90 -16.38
C GLN A 69 -4.88 -4.09 -16.94
#